data_AF-A0A4V1TP14-F1
#
_entry.id   AF-A0A4V1TP14-F1
#
_cell.length_a   1.000
_cell.length_b   1.000
_cell.length_c   1.000
_cell.angle_alpha   90.00
_cell.angle_beta   90.00
_cell.angle_gamma   90.00
#
_symmetry.space_group_name_H-M   'P 1'
#
loop_
_entity.id
_entity.type
_entity.pdbx_description
1 polymer ?
#
loop_
_entity_poly.entity_id
_entity_poly.type
_entity_poly.pdbx_seq_one_letter_code
_entity_poly.pdbx_strand_id
1 'polypeptide(L)'
;MSTEQMIETRIGGLVVRHWPLAEQSPLPAPRHTSVGAFFDRFGPAKWAILADASPQVRAVVQDASVRSYIDLDNADLPAGLAILQAAGHEIDAEAIVDAPVAFSESP
;
A
#
# COMPACT_ATOMS: atom_id res chain seq x y z
N MET A 1 26.37 -26.22 10.12
CA MET A 1 25.37 -27.16 9.56
C MET A 1 24.42 -26.29 8.74
N SER A 2 24.23 -26.44 7.44
CA SER A 2 24.33 -27.61 6.58
C SER A 2 24.87 -27.22 5.19
N THR A 3 25.81 -27.99 4.64
CA THR A 3 26.50 -27.79 3.36
C THR A 3 25.97 -28.74 2.28
N GLU A 4 24.66 -28.92 2.20
CA GLU A 4 24.10 -29.96 1.34
C GLU A 4 22.70 -29.57 0.92
N GLN A 5 22.56 -28.97 -0.27
CA GLN A 5 21.47 -29.21 -1.24
C GLN A 5 21.92 -28.70 -2.62
N MET A 6 22.87 -29.41 -3.26
CA MET A 6 23.20 -29.23 -4.69
C MET A 6 22.32 -30.21 -5.49
N ILE A 7 21.56 -29.73 -6.47
CA ILE A 7 20.68 -30.56 -7.27
C ILE A 7 21.45 -31.07 -8.48
N GLU A 8 21.49 -32.38 -8.66
CA GLU A 8 22.08 -33.03 -9.83
C GLU A 8 20.98 -33.52 -10.78
N THR A 9 21.00 -33.05 -12.02
CA THR A 9 20.08 -33.49 -13.07
C THR A 9 20.86 -34.20 -14.17
N ARG A 10 20.46 -35.43 -14.53
CA ARG A 10 21.03 -36.16 -15.67
C ARG A 10 20.21 -35.92 -16.93
N ILE A 11 20.86 -35.41 -17.98
CA ILE A 11 20.26 -35.18 -19.30
C ILE A 11 21.11 -35.89 -20.33
N GLY A 12 20.59 -36.96 -20.94
CA GLY A 12 21.27 -37.66 -22.05
C GLY A 12 22.71 -38.13 -21.75
N GLY A 13 23.00 -38.51 -20.50
CA GLY A 13 24.34 -38.93 -20.06
C GLY A 13 25.22 -37.81 -19.47
N LEU A 14 24.80 -36.55 -19.57
CA LEU A 14 25.45 -35.41 -18.90
C LEU A 14 24.91 -35.25 -17.47
N VAL A 15 25.78 -35.07 -16.49
CA VAL A 15 25.40 -34.66 -15.12
C VAL A 15 25.52 -33.14 -15.03
N VAL A 16 24.40 -32.46 -14.83
CA VAL A 16 24.32 -31.01 -14.59
C VAL A 16 24.11 -30.79 -13.09
N ARG A 17 25.02 -30.04 -12.46
CA ARG A 17 24.91 -29.64 -11.05
C ARG A 17 24.46 -28.20 -10.99
N HIS A 18 23.32 -27.94 -10.36
CA HIS A 18 22.84 -26.58 -10.14
C HIS A 18 22.47 -26.36 -8.68
N TRP A 19 22.64 -25.13 -8.24
CA TRP A 19 22.08 -24.69 -6.98
C TRP A 19 20.56 -24.58 -7.13
N PRO A 20 19.75 -24.95 -6.12
CA PRO A 20 18.33 -24.61 -6.14
C PRO A 20 18.23 -23.09 -6.23
N LEU A 21 17.69 -22.59 -7.34
CA LEU A 21 17.28 -21.20 -7.39
C LEU A 21 16.18 -21.09 -6.33
N ALA A 22 16.44 -20.37 -5.24
CA ALA A 22 15.38 -20.07 -4.29
C ALA A 22 14.24 -19.43 -5.09
N GLU A 23 13.03 -19.99 -5.00
CA GLU A 23 11.84 -19.34 -5.54
C GLU A 23 11.76 -17.96 -4.87
N GLN A 24 12.21 -16.93 -5.58
CA GLN A 24 12.01 -15.56 -5.16
C GLN A 24 10.49 -15.37 -5.21
N SER A 25 9.84 -15.40 -4.05
CA SER A 25 8.45 -14.98 -3.95
C SER A 25 8.39 -13.58 -4.56
N PRO A 26 7.53 -13.34 -5.57
CA PRO A 26 7.41 -12.02 -6.14
C PRO A 26 7.11 -11.04 -4.99
N LEU A 27 7.82 -9.90 -4.98
CA LEU A 27 7.46 -8.83 -4.06
C LEU A 27 5.97 -8.53 -4.26
N PRO A 28 5.19 -8.34 -3.17
CA PRO A 28 3.80 -7.97 -3.30
C PRO A 28 3.69 -6.72 -4.17
N ALA A 29 2.74 -6.73 -5.09
CA ALA A 29 2.50 -5.57 -5.95
C ALA A 29 2.18 -4.36 -5.08
N PRO A 30 2.69 -3.16 -5.43
CA PRO A 30 2.46 -1.95 -4.63
C PRO A 30 0.97 -1.64 -4.54
N ARG A 31 0.49 -1.32 -3.34
CA ARG A 31 -0.93 -1.11 -3.08
C ARG A 31 -1.32 0.33 -3.35
N HIS A 32 -1.56 0.64 -4.63
CA HIS A 32 -1.98 1.96 -5.06
C HIS A 32 -3.50 2.05 -5.21
N THR A 33 -4.08 3.15 -4.74
CA THR A 33 -5.49 3.48 -4.98
C THR A 33 -5.60 4.85 -5.65
N SER A 34 -6.63 5.04 -6.47
CA SER A 34 -6.96 6.35 -7.02
C SER A 34 -7.31 7.32 -5.89
N VAL A 35 -7.07 8.61 -6.13
CA VAL A 35 -7.37 9.67 -5.14
C VAL A 35 -8.85 9.67 -4.74
N GLY A 36 -9.75 9.47 -5.70
CA GLY A 36 -11.19 9.41 -5.44
C GLY A 36 -11.56 8.28 -4.48
N ALA A 37 -11.06 7.07 -4.78
CA ALA A 37 -11.28 5.90 -3.94
C ALA A 37 -10.67 6.06 -2.54
N PHE A 38 -9.49 6.69 -2.42
CA PHE A 38 -8.91 7.03 -1.12
C PHE A 38 -9.85 7.90 -0.28
N PHE A 39 -10.40 8.98 -0.85
CA PHE A 39 -11.36 9.82 -0.13
C PHE A 39 -12.66 9.08 0.21
N ASP A 40 -13.08 8.11 -0.61
CA ASP A 40 -14.25 7.27 -0.33
C ASP A 40 -14.06 6.36 0.89
N ARG A 41 -12.81 5.98 1.22
CA ARG A 41 -12.48 5.19 2.42
C ARG A 41 -12.75 5.95 3.73
N PHE A 42 -12.89 7.27 3.70
CA PHE A 42 -13.32 8.06 4.86
C PHE A 42 -14.80 7.89 5.19
N GLY A 43 -15.59 7.27 4.31
CA GLY A 43 -16.99 6.99 4.54
C GLY A 43 -17.79 8.25 4.93
N PRO A 44 -18.61 8.21 6.00
CA PRO A 44 -19.41 9.37 6.42
C PRO A 44 -18.60 10.62 6.77
N ALA A 45 -17.36 10.47 7.23
CA ALA A 45 -16.50 11.59 7.62
C ALA A 45 -15.98 12.39 6.42
N LYS A 46 -16.03 11.82 5.20
CA LYS A 46 -15.48 12.42 3.97
C LYS A 46 -15.85 13.89 3.80
N TRP A 47 -17.14 14.20 3.87
CA TRP A 47 -17.61 15.57 3.62
C TRP A 47 -17.24 16.54 4.74
N ALA A 48 -17.18 16.08 5.99
CA ALA A 48 -16.72 16.90 7.11
C ALA A 48 -15.22 17.25 6.95
N ILE A 49 -14.40 16.27 6.56
CA ILE A 49 -12.97 16.46 6.28
C ILE A 49 -12.76 17.43 5.12
N LEU A 50 -13.49 17.24 4.00
CA LEU A 50 -13.34 18.11 2.82
C LEU A 50 -13.84 19.54 3.07
N ALA A 51 -14.78 19.73 4.00
CA ALA A 51 -15.28 21.05 4.37
C ALA A 51 -14.45 21.75 5.46
N ASP A 52 -13.52 21.04 6.11
CA ASP A 52 -12.72 21.58 7.21
C ASP A 52 -11.73 22.64 6.71
N ALA A 53 -11.84 23.85 7.25
CA ALA A 53 -11.01 24.99 6.87
C ALA A 53 -9.66 25.05 7.62
N SER A 54 -9.43 24.17 8.59
CA SER A 54 -8.22 24.11 9.39
C SER A 54 -6.98 23.96 8.51
N PRO A 55 -5.91 24.78 8.71
CA PRO A 55 -4.74 24.75 7.84
C PRO A 55 -4.10 23.37 7.71
N GLN A 56 -4.05 22.59 8.80
CA GLN A 56 -3.46 21.25 8.76
C GLN A 56 -4.31 20.25 7.97
N VAL A 57 -5.63 20.25 8.16
CA VAL A 57 -6.54 19.37 7.40
C VAL A 57 -6.52 19.70 5.91
N ARG A 58 -6.53 21.00 5.57
CA ARG A 58 -6.40 21.46 4.19
C ARG A 58 -5.10 21.03 3.54
N ALA A 59 -3.98 21.06 4.27
CA ALA A 59 -2.69 20.61 3.75
C ALA A 59 -2.73 19.13 3.37
N VAL A 60 -3.31 18.28 4.22
CA VAL A 60 -3.45 16.83 3.95
C VAL A 60 -4.36 16.59 2.73
N VAL A 61 -5.53 17.22 2.70
CA VAL A 61 -6.48 17.08 1.58
C VAL A 61 -5.85 17.53 0.27
N GLN A 62 -5.13 18.67 0.26
CA GLN A 62 -4.47 19.18 -0.94
C GLN A 62 -3.31 18.29 -1.39
N ASP A 63 -2.46 17.80 -0.47
CA ASP A 63 -1.37 16.87 -0.81
C ASP A 63 -1.91 15.60 -1.48
N ALA A 64 -2.95 14.99 -0.91
CA ALA A 64 -3.59 13.82 -1.51
C ALA A 64 -4.20 14.13 -2.88
N SER A 65 -4.84 15.30 -3.03
CA SER A 65 -5.60 15.66 -4.23
C SER A 65 -4.75 15.87 -5.48
N VAL A 66 -3.48 16.24 -5.33
CA VAL A 66 -2.57 16.51 -6.46
C VAL A 66 -1.73 15.30 -6.89
N ARG A 67 -1.83 14.19 -6.16
CA ARG A 67 -1.11 12.95 -6.50
C ARG A 67 -1.81 12.21 -7.63
N SER A 68 -1.04 11.51 -8.46
CA SER A 68 -1.62 10.62 -9.47
C SER A 68 -2.32 9.40 -8.86
N TYR A 69 -1.84 8.96 -7.70
CA TYR A 69 -2.39 7.87 -6.89
C TYR A 69 -1.95 8.02 -5.44
N ILE A 70 -2.65 7.34 -4.53
CA ILE A 70 -2.25 7.20 -3.14
C ILE A 70 -1.56 5.86 -2.96
N ASP A 71 -0.32 5.90 -2.50
CA ASP A 71 0.43 4.73 -2.08
C ASP A 71 0.07 4.39 -0.63
N LEU A 72 -0.63 3.27 -0.45
CA LEU A 72 -1.08 2.81 0.87
C LEU A 72 0.08 2.24 1.70
N ASP A 73 1.23 1.98 1.11
CA ASP A 73 2.42 1.49 1.82
C ASP A 73 3.40 2.64 2.14
N ASN A 74 3.04 3.88 1.83
CA ASN A 74 3.83 5.06 2.16
C ASN A 74 3.90 5.28 3.68
N ALA A 75 5.12 5.31 4.23
CA ALA A 75 5.39 5.50 5.66
C ALA A 75 4.86 6.84 6.23
N ASP A 76 4.66 7.86 5.40
CA ASP A 76 4.13 9.17 5.82
C ASP A 76 2.59 9.22 5.82
N LEU A 77 1.90 8.26 5.19
CA LEU A 77 0.44 8.24 5.10
C LEU A 77 -0.23 8.21 6.48
N PRO A 78 0.21 7.38 7.45
CA PRO A 78 -0.35 7.39 8.80
C PRO A 78 -0.24 8.75 9.51
N ALA A 79 0.83 9.51 9.27
CA ALA A 79 0.99 10.84 9.86
C ALA A 79 -0.05 11.83 9.30
N GLY A 80 -0.36 11.74 8.00
CA GLY A 80 -1.45 12.51 7.40
C GLY A 80 -2.82 12.17 7.98
N LEU A 81 -3.10 10.88 8.20
CA LEU A 81 -4.35 10.43 8.82
C LEU A 81 -4.46 10.87 10.29
N ALA A 82 -3.36 10.84 11.04
CA ALA A 82 -3.32 11.32 12.42
C ALA A 82 -3.65 12.82 12.54
N ILE A 83 -3.30 13.63 11.55
CA ILE A 83 -3.70 15.06 11.50
C ILE A 83 -5.23 15.19 11.42
N LEU A 84 -5.89 14.35 10.61
CA LEU A 84 -7.35 14.36 10.48
C LEU A 84 -8.02 13.92 11.79
N GLN A 85 -7.50 12.88 12.44
CA GLN A 85 -7.98 12.43 13.75
C GLN A 85 -7.78 13.51 14.83
N ALA A 86 -6.62 14.18 14.85
CA ALA A 86 -6.34 15.26 15.79
C ALA A 86 -7.26 16.49 15.61
N ALA A 87 -7.79 16.70 14.39
CA ALA A 87 -8.80 17.71 14.11
C ALA A 87 -10.23 17.28 14.53
N GLY A 88 -10.40 16.05 15.04
CA GLY A 88 -11.67 15.54 15.56
C GLY A 88 -12.48 14.73 14.55
N HIS A 89 -11.91 14.38 13.39
CA HIS A 89 -12.60 13.53 12.43
C HIS A 89 -12.52 12.06 12.86
N GLU A 90 -13.68 11.43 13.02
CA GLU A 90 -13.79 10.01 13.37
C GLU A 90 -13.49 9.14 12.12
N ILE A 91 -12.21 8.86 11.90
CA ILE A 91 -11.72 7.93 10.89
C ILE A 91 -10.92 6.80 11.51
N ASP A 92 -11.02 5.62 10.90
CA ASP A 92 -10.22 4.45 11.23
C ASP A 92 -9.02 4.37 10.27
N ALA A 93 -7.86 4.82 10.75
CA ALA A 93 -6.65 4.91 9.94
C ALA A 93 -6.15 3.52 9.48
N GLU A 94 -6.28 2.49 10.32
CA GLU A 94 -5.89 1.12 9.98
C GLU A 94 -6.83 0.58 8.89
N ALA A 95 -8.15 0.75 9.04
CA ALA A 95 -9.10 0.32 8.03
C ALA A 95 -8.90 1.02 6.67
N ILE A 96 -8.53 2.32 6.67
CA ILE A 96 -8.24 3.06 5.44
C ILE A 96 -7.02 2.49 4.72
N VAL A 97 -5.96 2.15 5.46
CA VAL A 97 -4.70 1.66 4.90
C VAL A 97 -4.79 0.18 4.52
N ASP A 98 -5.40 -0.66 5.34
CA ASP A 98 -5.40 -2.12 5.17
C ASP A 98 -6.55 -2.64 4.31
N ALA A 99 -7.57 -1.82 4.05
CA ALA A 99 -8.67 -2.23 3.19
C ALA A 99 -8.13 -2.68 1.81
N PRO A 100 -8.54 -3.86 1.32
CA PRO A 100 -8.15 -4.35 0.00
C PRO A 100 -8.43 -3.32 -1.09
N VAL A 101 -7.52 -3.19 -2.06
CA VAL A 101 -7.73 -2.33 -3.23
C VAL A 101 -8.57 -3.09 -4.24
N ALA A 102 -9.78 -2.61 -4.52
CA ALA A 102 -10.58 -3.18 -5.59
C ALA A 102 -10.03 -2.78 -6.96
N PHE A 103 -10.26 -3.61 -7.99
CA PHE A 103 -9.78 -3.32 -9.35
C PHE A 103 -10.32 -1.97 -9.89
N SER A 104 -11.55 -1.60 -9.53
CA SER A 104 -12.15 -0.30 -9.87
C SER A 104 -11.52 0.89 -9.16
N GLU A 105 -10.72 0.65 -8.13
CA GLU A 105 -10.01 1.67 -7.36
C GLU A 105 -8.56 1.83 -7.82
N SER A 106 -8.05 0.91 -8.63
CA SER A 106 -6.69 1.01 -9.18
C SER A 106 -6.59 2.20 -10.15
N PRO A 107 -5.51 2.99 -10.07
CA PRO A 107 -5.29 4.17 -10.92
C PRO A 107 -5.08 3.83 -12.41
#